data_AF-A0A512D4D6-F1
#
_entry.id   AF-A0A512D4D6-F1
#
_cell.length_a   1.000
_cell.length_b   1.000
_cell.length_c   1.000
_cell.angle_alpha   90.00
_cell.angle_beta   90.00
_cell.angle_gamma   90.00
#
_symmetry.space_group_name_H-M   'P 1'
#
loop_
_entity.id
_entity.type
_entity.pdbx_description
1 polymer ?
#
loop_
_entity_poly.entity_id
_entity_poly.type
_entity_poly.pdbx_seq_one_letter_code
_entity_poly.pdbx_strand_id
1 'polypeptide(L)' 'MILVRALGTLDDMPTDHHLTCPFCAGDDVTPFPDPTSAWSCLDCARVFRVEQVQPASVSGWGILRVVSPVPRAAPVAA' A
#
# COMPACT_ATOMS: atom_id res chain seq x y z
N MET A 1 -35.59 19.09 19.24
CA MET A 1 -35.40 18.03 18.22
C MET A 1 -35.37 18.70 16.85
N ILE A 2 -34.23 18.69 16.18
CA ILE A 2 -34.15 19.05 14.75
C ILE A 2 -33.33 17.94 14.09
N LEU A 3 -34.05 17.07 13.38
CA LEU A 3 -33.49 16.09 12.46
C LEU A 3 -33.23 16.81 11.15
N VAL A 4 -31.97 17.13 10.85
CA VAL A 4 -31.56 17.55 9.50
C VAL A 4 -30.94 16.34 8.83
N ARG A 5 -31.76 15.62 8.05
CA ARG A 5 -31.24 14.73 7.01
C ARG A 5 -30.72 15.61 5.87
N ALA A 6 -29.40 15.85 5.88
CA ALA A 6 -28.66 16.21 4.68
C ALA A 6 -27.96 14.94 4.16
N LEU A 7 -28.72 14.15 3.40
CA LEU A 7 -28.17 13.24 2.39
C LEU A 7 -27.52 14.13 1.31
N GLY A 8 -26.22 14.37 1.41
CA GLY A 8 -25.50 15.13 0.39
C GLY A 8 -24.23 15.75 0.93
N THR A 9 -23.18 14.94 1.07
CA THR A 9 -21.74 15.28 0.95
C THR A 9 -20.90 14.11 1.52
N LEU A 10 -21.06 12.90 0.98
CA LEU A 10 -20.07 11.81 1.13
C LEU A 10 -19.19 11.71 -0.13
N ASP A 11 -19.20 12.75 -0.95
CA ASP A 11 -18.37 12.91 -2.13
C ASP A 11 -17.23 13.83 -1.69
N ASP A 12 -15.98 13.39 -1.80
CA ASP A 12 -14.75 14.04 -1.32
C ASP A 12 -14.22 13.62 0.07
N MET A 13 -14.34 12.34 0.43
CA MET A 13 -13.12 11.71 0.98
C MET A 13 -12.33 11.24 -0.24
N PRO A 14 -11.09 11.68 -0.46
CA PRO A 14 -10.24 11.10 -1.50
C PRO A 14 -10.03 9.64 -1.15
N THR A 15 -10.94 8.79 -1.63
CA THR A 15 -10.96 7.34 -1.41
C THR A 15 -9.98 6.67 -2.38
N ASP A 16 -9.30 7.46 -3.21
CA ASP A 16 -8.21 7.06 -4.09
C ASP A 16 -6.96 6.75 -3.26
N HIS A 17 -7.06 5.73 -2.42
CA HIS A 17 -5.93 5.03 -1.81
C HIS A 17 -5.74 3.74 -2.59
N HIS A 18 -5.62 3.86 -3.90
CA HIS A 18 -5.38 2.71 -4.76
C HIS A 18 -3.95 2.25 -4.56
N LEU A 19 -3.81 1.14 -3.85
CA LEU A 19 -2.56 0.43 -3.69
C LEU A 19 -2.32 -0.39 -4.96
N THR A 20 -1.50 0.13 -5.85
CA THR A 20 -1.18 -0.56 -7.10
C THR A 20 0.08 -1.42 -6.95
N CYS A 21 0.06 -2.61 -7.53
CA CYS A 21 1.23 -3.47 -7.59
C CYS A 21 2.33 -2.81 -8.45
N PRO A 22 3.55 -2.64 -7.93
CA PRO A 22 4.65 -1.99 -8.68
C PRO A 22 5.15 -2.84 -9.86
N PHE A 23 4.69 -4.10 -9.98
CA PHE A 23 5.16 -5.04 -11.00
C PHE A 23 4.15 -5.27 -12.12
N CYS A 24 2.85 -5.36 -11.82
CA CYS A 24 1.80 -5.60 -12.82
C CYS A 24 0.78 -4.47 -12.94
N ALA A 25 0.87 -3.43 -12.10
CA ALA A 25 -0.11 -2.34 -12.00
C ALA A 25 -1.56 -2.80 -11.68
N GLY A 26 -1.74 -4.01 -11.15
CA GLY A 26 -3.02 -4.46 -10.60
C GLY A 26 -3.27 -3.92 -9.19
N ASP A 27 -4.54 -3.78 -8.82
CA ASP A 27 -4.98 -3.18 -7.55
C ASP A 27 -5.23 -4.21 -6.43
N ASP A 28 -5.20 -5.51 -6.76
CA ASP A 28 -5.39 -6.61 -5.81
C ASP A 28 -4.12 -6.88 -4.98
N VAL A 29 -3.80 -5.95 -4.08
CA VAL A 29 -2.65 -6.04 -3.18
C VAL A 29 -3.11 -6.17 -1.74
N THR A 30 -2.64 -7.21 -1.06
CA THR A 30 -3.04 -7.54 0.31
C THR A 30 -1.83 -7.63 1.25
N PRO A 31 -1.92 -7.08 2.48
CA PRO A 31 -0.89 -7.28 3.49
C PRO A 31 -0.87 -8.74 3.97
N PHE A 32 0.31 -9.26 4.28
CA PHE A 32 0.45 -10.55 4.94
C PHE A 32 0.09 -10.41 6.43
N PRO A 33 -0.55 -11.41 7.06
CA PRO A 33 -0.96 -11.34 8.47
C PRO A 33 0.19 -11.28 9.48
N ASP A 34 1.42 -11.58 9.06
CA ASP A 34 2.62 -11.56 9.89
C ASP A 34 3.25 -10.16 10.02
N PRO A 35 3.99 -9.87 11.10
CA PRO A 35 4.61 -8.56 11.37
C PRO A 35 5.81 -8.24 10.44
N THR A 36 5.91 -8.88 9.28
CA THR A 36 7.05 -8.80 8.37
C THR A 36 6.97 -7.62 7.40
N SER A 37 5.90 -6.83 7.43
CA SER A 37 5.59 -5.80 6.44
C SER A 37 5.64 -6.35 5.00
N ALA A 38 5.31 -7.63 4.83
CA ALA A 38 5.23 -8.28 3.54
C ALA A 38 3.83 -8.07 2.94
N TRP A 39 3.78 -7.85 1.64
CA TRP A 39 2.58 -7.59 0.86
C TRP A 39 2.60 -8.51 -0.36
N SER A 40 1.44 -9.03 -0.74
CA SER A 40 1.27 -9.91 -1.90
C SER A 40 0.27 -9.32 -2.88
N CYS A 41 0.58 -9.38 -4.17
CA CYS A 41 -0.39 -9.12 -5.22
C CYS A 41 -1.06 -10.44 -5.64
N LEU A 42 -2.39 -10.50 -5.62
CA LEU A 42 -3.15 -11.70 -6.02
C LEU A 42 -3.22 -11.89 -7.53
N ASP A 43 -3.05 -10.81 -8.30
CA ASP A 43 -3.08 -10.83 -9.76
C ASP A 43 -1.82 -11.46 -10.36
N CYS A 44 -0.63 -11.01 -9.92
CA CYS A 44 0.65 -11.50 -10.42
C CYS A 44 1.43 -12.41 -9.46
N ALA A 45 0.83 -12.78 -8.32
CA ALA A 45 1.38 -13.65 -7.28
C ALA A 45 2.74 -13.21 -6.69
N ARG A 46 3.14 -11.94 -6.85
CA ARG A 46 4.41 -11.43 -6.33
C ARG A 46 4.28 -10.99 -4.87
N VAL A 47 5.30 -11.34 -4.09
CA VAL A 47 5.47 -10.88 -2.70
C VAL A 47 6.59 -9.85 -2.64
N PHE A 48 6.34 -8.73 -1.98
CA PHE A 48 7.30 -7.65 -1.77
C PHE A 48 7.18 -7.10 -0.35
N ARG A 49 8.22 -6.43 0.13
CA ARG A 49 8.19 -5.75 1.43
C ARG A 49 7.87 -4.28 1.24
N VAL A 50 7.20 -3.71 2.23
CA VAL A 50 6.97 -2.28 2.31
C VAL A 50 7.53 -1.71 3.61
N GLU A 51 7.90 -0.44 3.59
CA GLU A 51 8.24 0.34 4.77
C GLU A 51 7.29 1.54 4.88
N GLN A 52 6.96 1.92 6.12
CA GLN A 52 6.18 3.12 6.37
C GLN A 52 7.12 4.33 6.36
N VAL A 53 7.00 5.16 5.33
CA VAL A 53 7.79 6.38 5.18
C VAL A 53 7.18 7.54 5.93
N GLN A 54 5.84 7.61 5.98
CA GLN A 54 5.11 8.60 6.77
C GLN A 54 3.86 7.99 7.40
N PRO A 55 3.59 8.25 8.70
CA PRO A 55 2.39 7.76 9.36
C PRO A 55 1.14 8.51 8.90
N ALA A 56 -0.03 7.86 8.98
CA ALA A 56 -1.32 8.46 8.67
C ALA A 56 -1.64 9.70 9.53
N SER A 57 -1.07 9.81 10.74
CA SER A 57 -1.20 11.02 11.55
C SER A 57 -0.64 12.29 10.87
N VAL A 58 0.33 12.13 9.97
CA VAL A 58 0.95 13.25 9.24
C VAL A 58 0.28 13.49 7.88
N SER A 59 -0.04 12.42 7.15
CA SER A 59 -0.57 12.52 5.77
C SER A 59 -2.07 12.29 5.62
N GLY A 60 -2.78 11.89 6.69
CA GLY A 60 -4.17 11.43 6.67
C GLY A 60 -4.32 9.91 6.40
N TRP A 61 -3.43 9.31 5.61
CA TRP A 61 -3.63 7.98 5.01
C TRP A 61 -2.42 7.03 5.19
N GLY A 62 -1.25 7.58 5.48
CA GLY A 62 0.02 6.85 5.58
C GLY A 62 0.67 6.66 4.22
N ILE A 63 1.99 6.83 4.14
CA ILE A 63 2.76 6.61 2.91
C ILE A 63 3.62 5.38 3.10
N LEU A 64 3.40 4.38 2.24
CA LEU A 64 4.18 3.15 2.18
C LEU A 64 5.10 3.19 0.95
N ARG A 65 6.31 2.69 1.12
CA ARG A 65 7.28 2.51 0.03
C ARG A 65 7.64 1.05 -0.10
N VAL A 66 7.73 0.56 -1.33
CA VAL A 66 8.24 -0.78 -1.62
C VAL A 66 9.75 -0.81 -1.37
N VAL A 67 10.18 -1.71 -0.50
CA VAL A 67 11.59 -2.00 -0.26
C VAL A 67 12.02 -3.00 -1.32
N SER A 68 12.61 -2.52 -2.40
CA SER A 68 13.28 -3.40 -3.36
C SER A 68 14.39 -4.14 -2.63
N PRO A 69 14.44 -5.49 -2.67
CA PRO A 69 15.60 -6.18 -2.17
C PRO A 69 16.81 -5.67 -2.96
N VAL A 70 17.81 -5.13 -2.26
CA VAL A 70 19.13 -4.92 -2.86
C VAL A 70 19.49 -6.26 -3.51
N PRO A 71 19.76 -6.32 -4.83
CA PRO A 71 20.28 -7.53 -5.43
C PRO A 71 21.53 -7.86 -4.63
N ARG A 72 21.52 -9.01 -3.96
CA ARG A 72 22.70 -9.52 -3.27
C ARG A 72 23.79 -9.55 -4.34
N ALA A 73 24.78 -8.67 -4.22
CA ALA A 73 25.88 -8.61 -5.17
C ALA A 73 26.38 -10.03 -5.34
N ALA A 74 26.19 -10.59 -6.53
CA ALA A 74 26.72 -11.90 -6.85
C ALA A 74 28.23 -11.81 -6.59
N PRO A 75 28.86 -12.81 -5.94
CA PRO A 75 30.31 -12.80 -5.81
C PRO A 75 30.87 -12.70 -7.23
N VAL A 76 31.67 -11.66 -7.47
CA VAL A 76 32.44 -11.55 -8.70
C VAL A 76 33.32 -12.81 -8.76
N ALA A 77 33.03 -13.70 -9.69
CA ALA A 77 33.89 -14.84 -9.95
C ALA A 77 35.22 -14.27 -10.48
N ALA A 78 36.30 -14.48 -9.72
CA ALA A 78 37.67 -14.12 -10.07
C ALA A 78 38.30 -15.18 -10.97
#